data_AF-A0A935YUG8-F1
#
_entry.id   AF-A0A935YUG8-F1
#
_cell.length_a   1.000
_cell.length_b   1.000
_cell.length_c   1.000
_cell.angle_alpha   90.00
_cell.angle_beta   90.00
_cell.angle_gamma   90.00
#
_symmetry.space_group_name_H-M   'P 1'
#
loop_
_entity.id
_entity.type
_entity.pdbx_description
1 polymer ?
#
loop_
_entity_poly.entity_id
_entity_poly.type
_entity_poly.pdbx_seq_one_letter_code
_entity_poly.pdbx_strand_id
1 'polypeptide(L)'
;MLMGDQTQSNLFRITTEKVGDHWQGAVMPFMDGLESGVMRPLFLKDGSLLLGQTGRGWQAKGGHVASLQHIKWDGKTIAPAIKNVTATATGFAVEFTQPLTNKPTAEQLQNAIKLESWVYRDAPDYGSDELGLQQEKIKSISISEDAKQIRIDLDSLDQPKVHPEQTARVYNINIKSEKWFADAAAETLQAYYTLYDFGKK
;
A
#
# COMPACT_ATOMS: atom_id res chain seq x y z
N MET A 1 -10.11 2.09 -4.99
CA MET A 1 -9.96 3.35 -5.75
C MET A 1 -8.55 3.43 -6.33
N LEU A 2 -8.34 4.19 -7.41
CA LEU A 2 -6.98 4.53 -7.89
C LEU A 2 -6.74 6.03 -7.73
N MET A 3 -5.53 6.41 -7.35
CA MET A 3 -5.11 7.80 -7.19
C MET A 3 -3.80 8.02 -7.95
N GLY A 4 -3.71 9.14 -8.67
CA GLY A 4 -2.50 9.52 -9.38
C GLY A 4 -1.55 10.33 -8.51
N ASP A 5 -0.25 10.13 -8.73
CA ASP A 5 0.80 11.01 -8.20
C ASP A 5 1.34 11.91 -9.31
N GLN A 6 1.37 13.21 -9.04
CA GLN A 6 1.89 14.19 -9.98
C GLN A 6 3.41 14.14 -10.06
N THR A 7 4.10 14.08 -8.93
CA THR A 7 5.56 14.18 -8.86
C THR A 7 6.20 12.87 -9.34
N GLN A 8 5.68 11.73 -8.91
CA GLN A 8 6.25 10.40 -9.18
C GLN A 8 5.78 9.78 -10.50
N SER A 9 4.80 10.37 -11.18
CA SER A 9 4.25 9.85 -12.43
C SER A 9 3.83 8.38 -12.30
N ASN A 10 3.01 8.10 -11.30
CA ASN A 10 2.55 6.75 -10.98
C ASN A 10 1.07 6.75 -10.56
N LEU A 11 0.52 5.55 -10.38
CA LEU A 11 -0.79 5.30 -9.81
C LEU A 11 -0.64 4.48 -8.53
N PHE A 12 -1.43 4.84 -7.53
CA PHE A 12 -1.64 4.05 -6.33
C PHE A 12 -3.02 3.40 -6.35
N ARG A 13 -3.10 2.19 -5.80
CA ARG A 13 -4.33 1.54 -5.35
C ARG A 13 -4.61 1.96 -3.92
N ILE A 14 -5.84 2.40 -3.67
CA ILE A 14 -6.32 2.77 -2.35
C ILE A 14 -7.49 1.87 -1.97
N THR A 15 -7.39 1.27 -0.79
CA THR A 15 -8.47 0.56 -0.13
C THR A 15 -8.76 1.21 1.21
N THR A 16 -10.03 1.23 1.60
CA THR A 16 -10.50 1.88 2.82
C THR A 16 -11.48 0.96 3.53
N GLU A 17 -11.49 1.03 4.85
CA GLU A 17 -12.44 0.33 5.70
C GLU A 17 -12.89 1.25 6.83
N LYS A 18 -14.05 0.94 7.39
CA LYS A 18 -14.57 1.63 8.57
C LYS A 18 -14.40 0.72 9.79
N VAL A 19 -13.62 1.16 10.77
CA VAL A 19 -13.41 0.47 12.04
C VAL A 19 -13.92 1.37 13.16
N GLY A 20 -14.95 0.91 13.88
CA GLY A 20 -15.68 1.76 14.81
C GLY A 20 -16.25 2.99 14.08
N ASP A 21 -15.84 4.18 14.52
CA ASP A 21 -16.26 5.46 13.94
C ASP A 21 -15.24 6.06 12.96
N HIS A 22 -14.10 5.40 12.76
CA HIS A 22 -13.00 5.90 11.94
C HIS A 22 -12.97 5.24 10.55
N TRP A 23 -12.71 6.07 9.54
CA TRP A 23 -12.26 5.59 8.24
C TRP A 23 -10.73 5.51 8.24
N GLN A 24 -10.22 4.37 7.83
CA GLN A 24 -8.80 4.06 7.72
C GLN A 24 -8.55 3.25 6.46
N GLY A 25 -7.30 3.04 6.09
CA GLY A 25 -7.02 2.31 4.86
C GLY A 25 -5.58 2.32 4.41
N ALA A 26 -5.38 1.67 3.26
CA ALA A 26 -4.08 1.42 2.68
C ALA A 26 -3.90 2.10 1.33
N VAL A 27 -2.67 2.55 1.08
CA VAL A 27 -2.17 3.03 -0.21
C VAL A 27 -1.05 2.09 -0.66
N MET A 28 -1.17 1.57 -1.88
CA MET A 28 -0.25 0.58 -2.46
C MET A 28 0.14 1.01 -3.86
N PRO A 29 1.40 0.87 -4.29
CA PRO A 29 1.77 1.07 -5.69
C PRO A 29 0.93 0.18 -6.62
N PHE A 30 0.47 0.75 -7.74
CA PHE A 30 -0.33 0.03 -8.73
C PHE A 30 0.31 0.04 -10.13
N MET A 31 0.85 1.18 -10.56
CA MET A 31 1.54 1.31 -11.85
C MET A 31 2.54 2.45 -11.77
N ASP A 32 3.72 2.27 -12.35
CA ASP A 32 4.77 3.29 -12.45
C ASP A 32 5.17 3.53 -13.92
N GLY A 33 6.21 4.34 -14.13
CA GLY A 33 6.77 4.58 -15.47
C GLY A 33 5.83 5.35 -16.40
N LEU A 34 4.91 6.15 -15.87
CA LEU A 34 4.00 6.96 -16.69
C LEU A 34 4.72 8.19 -17.24
N GLU A 35 4.21 8.70 -18.35
CA GLU A 35 4.90 9.72 -19.16
C GLU A 35 4.92 11.11 -18.50
N SER A 36 4.05 11.37 -17.53
CA SER A 36 3.93 12.64 -16.81
C SER A 36 3.14 12.48 -15.50
N GLY A 37 2.95 13.56 -14.75
CA GLY A 37 2.28 13.54 -13.45
C GLY A 37 0.78 13.28 -13.54
N VAL A 38 0.25 12.27 -12.86
CA VAL A 38 -1.15 11.83 -13.04
C VAL A 38 -2.11 12.66 -12.20
N MET A 39 -3.03 13.38 -12.86
CA MET A 39 -3.98 14.29 -12.20
C MET A 39 -5.44 13.87 -12.35
N ARG A 40 -5.77 13.12 -13.40
CA ARG A 40 -7.15 12.78 -13.78
C ARG A 40 -7.26 11.34 -14.28
N PRO A 41 -7.33 10.34 -13.40
CA PRO A 41 -7.72 8.99 -13.77
C PRO A 41 -9.24 8.91 -14.02
N LEU A 42 -9.65 8.31 -15.14
CA LEU A 42 -11.05 8.10 -15.50
C LEU A 42 -11.25 6.70 -16.09
N PHE A 43 -12.07 5.88 -15.43
CA PHE A 43 -12.50 4.61 -16.01
C PHE A 43 -13.47 4.85 -17.16
N LEU A 44 -13.20 4.23 -18.30
CA LEU A 44 -14.11 4.18 -19.44
C LEU A 44 -15.14 3.06 -19.26
N LYS A 45 -16.17 3.04 -20.11
CA LYS A 45 -17.28 2.06 -20.01
C LYS A 45 -16.83 0.61 -20.17
N ASP A 46 -15.70 0.37 -20.84
CA ASP A 46 -15.12 -0.95 -21.06
C ASP A 46 -14.18 -1.38 -19.90
N GLY A 47 -14.08 -0.58 -18.84
CA GLY A 47 -13.22 -0.85 -17.69
C GLY A 47 -11.74 -0.47 -17.90
N SER A 48 -11.37 0.01 -19.09
CA SER A 48 -10.05 0.58 -19.32
C SER A 48 -9.91 1.97 -18.67
N LEU A 49 -8.68 2.44 -18.48
CA LEU A 49 -8.40 3.65 -17.70
C LEU A 49 -7.72 4.70 -18.58
N LEU A 50 -8.33 5.88 -18.69
CA LEU A 50 -7.74 7.05 -19.32
C LEU A 50 -7.09 7.94 -18.26
N LEU A 51 -5.86 8.40 -18.51
CA LEU A 51 -5.08 9.20 -17.58
C LEU A 51 -4.74 10.57 -18.18
N GLY A 52 -5.35 11.63 -17.66
CA GLY A 52 -4.89 12.99 -17.90
C GLY A 52 -3.70 13.33 -17.02
N GLN A 53 -2.59 13.75 -17.63
CA GLN A 53 -1.31 13.96 -16.94
C GLN A 53 -0.69 15.33 -17.24
N THR A 54 0.05 15.88 -16.28
CA THR A 54 0.80 17.12 -16.46
C THR A 54 2.03 17.21 -15.54
N GLY A 55 3.12 17.70 -16.12
CA GLY A 55 4.32 18.18 -15.44
C GLY A 55 4.46 19.71 -15.57
N ARG A 56 3.37 20.41 -15.90
CA ARG A 56 3.38 21.88 -16.02
C ARG A 56 3.51 22.52 -14.65
N GLY A 57 4.40 23.50 -14.54
CA GLY A 57 4.71 24.22 -13.30
C GLY A 57 5.63 23.42 -12.37
N TRP A 58 5.31 22.15 -12.14
CA TRP A 58 6.05 21.25 -11.26
C TRP A 58 6.51 20.06 -12.08
N GLN A 59 7.83 19.90 -12.26
CA GLN A 59 8.39 18.78 -13.01
C GLN A 59 7.86 17.45 -12.47
N ALA A 60 7.61 16.50 -13.38
CA ALA A 60 7.15 15.16 -13.05
C ALA A 60 8.21 14.14 -13.51
N LYS A 61 8.32 13.02 -12.80
CA LYS A 61 9.32 11.97 -13.10
C LYS A 61 9.28 11.46 -14.54
N GLY A 62 8.10 11.39 -15.15
CA GLY A 62 7.91 10.98 -16.55
C GLY A 62 8.48 11.95 -17.59
N GLY A 63 8.84 13.18 -17.21
CA GLY A 63 9.57 14.13 -18.04
C GLY A 63 8.72 14.93 -19.06
N HIS A 64 7.53 14.46 -19.44
CA HIS A 64 6.68 15.21 -20.35
C HIS A 64 5.89 16.32 -19.64
N VAL A 65 5.74 17.46 -20.32
CA VAL A 65 4.98 18.61 -19.83
C VAL A 65 3.48 18.30 -19.69
N ALA A 66 2.94 17.51 -20.61
CA ALA A 66 1.58 16.98 -20.57
C ALA A 66 1.54 15.63 -21.30
N SER A 67 0.64 14.76 -20.88
CA SER A 67 0.39 13.47 -21.53
C SER A 67 -1.06 13.02 -21.35
N LEU A 68 -1.52 12.18 -22.28
CA LEU A 68 -2.77 11.45 -22.19
C LEU A 68 -2.45 9.99 -22.47
N GLN A 69 -2.54 9.12 -21.46
CA GLN A 69 -2.29 7.69 -21.63
C GLN A 69 -3.57 6.88 -21.43
N HIS A 70 -3.73 5.84 -22.26
CA HIS A 70 -4.82 4.87 -22.15
C HIS A 70 -4.25 3.53 -21.71
N ILE A 71 -4.67 3.08 -20.54
CA ILE A 71 -4.29 1.79 -19.97
C ILE A 71 -5.42 0.81 -20.24
N LYS A 72 -5.08 -0.28 -20.94
CA LYS A 72 -6.00 -1.38 -21.22
C LYS A 72 -5.40 -2.68 -20.69
N TRP A 73 -6.18 -3.40 -19.89
CA TRP A 73 -5.81 -4.74 -19.48
C TRP A 73 -5.90 -5.71 -20.66
N ASP A 74 -4.94 -6.61 -20.81
CA ASP A 74 -4.85 -7.57 -21.91
C ASP A 74 -5.83 -8.76 -21.78
N GLY A 75 -6.56 -8.84 -20.66
CA GLY A 75 -7.51 -9.91 -20.38
C GLY A 75 -6.87 -11.19 -19.83
N LYS A 76 -5.55 -11.21 -19.61
CA LYS A 76 -4.79 -12.44 -19.31
C LYS A 76 -3.80 -12.25 -18.16
N THR A 77 -3.06 -11.15 -18.14
CA THR A 77 -1.95 -10.92 -17.21
C THR A 77 -2.44 -10.33 -15.90
N ILE A 78 -2.25 -11.03 -14.78
CA ILE A 78 -2.51 -10.48 -13.44
C ILE A 78 -1.16 -10.28 -12.78
N ALA A 79 -0.61 -9.07 -12.67
CA ALA A 79 0.68 -8.89 -12.00
C ALA A 79 0.60 -9.25 -10.50
N PRO A 80 1.61 -9.94 -9.93
CA PRO A 80 1.74 -10.09 -8.47
C PRO A 80 1.80 -8.73 -7.77
N ALA A 81 0.86 -8.47 -6.88
CA ALA A 81 0.75 -7.22 -6.15
C ALA A 81 -0.07 -7.40 -4.87
N ILE A 82 0.03 -6.45 -3.95
CA ILE A 82 -0.92 -6.35 -2.83
C ILE A 82 -2.24 -5.81 -3.39
N LYS A 83 -3.31 -6.57 -3.19
CA LYS A 83 -4.69 -6.24 -3.56
C LYS A 83 -5.36 -5.39 -2.49
N ASN A 84 -5.19 -5.75 -1.23
CA ASN A 84 -5.81 -5.09 -0.11
C ASN A 84 -4.99 -5.29 1.16
N VAL A 85 -5.07 -4.34 2.08
CA VAL A 85 -4.62 -4.51 3.46
C VAL A 85 -5.75 -4.08 4.37
N THR A 86 -6.07 -4.91 5.37
CA THR A 86 -7.05 -4.57 6.41
C THR A 86 -6.48 -4.73 7.80
N ALA A 87 -6.96 -3.91 8.73
CA ALA A 87 -6.68 -4.08 10.14
C ALA A 87 -7.48 -5.27 10.68
N THR A 88 -6.84 -6.06 11.54
CA THR A 88 -7.46 -7.17 12.26
C THR A 88 -7.36 -6.91 13.76
N ALA A 89 -8.02 -7.73 14.57
CA ALA A 89 -7.93 -7.62 16.03
C ALA A 89 -6.56 -7.97 16.64
N THR A 90 -5.59 -8.38 15.81
CA THR A 90 -4.24 -8.78 16.26
C THR A 90 -3.13 -8.21 15.37
N GLY A 91 -3.45 -7.36 14.39
CA GLY A 91 -2.46 -6.84 13.44
C GLY A 91 -3.10 -6.56 12.08
N PHE A 92 -2.59 -7.16 11.01
CA PHE A 92 -3.02 -6.88 9.63
C PHE A 92 -3.32 -8.16 8.83
N ALA A 93 -4.23 -8.06 7.86
CA ALA A 93 -4.38 -9.04 6.79
C ALA A 93 -3.95 -8.39 5.48
N VAL A 94 -3.06 -9.06 4.74
CA VAL A 94 -2.55 -8.61 3.44
C VAL A 94 -3.05 -9.59 2.39
N GLU A 95 -3.89 -9.11 1.49
CA GLU A 95 -4.43 -9.88 0.36
C GLU A 95 -3.60 -9.60 -0.90
N PHE A 96 -3.28 -10.63 -1.65
CA PHE A 96 -2.52 -10.57 -2.89
C PHE A 96 -3.41 -10.78 -4.12
N THR A 97 -2.96 -10.29 -5.28
CA THR A 97 -3.63 -10.53 -6.57
C THR A 97 -3.44 -11.97 -7.07
N GLN A 98 -2.40 -12.65 -6.61
CA GLN A 98 -2.04 -14.02 -6.93
C GLN A 98 -1.78 -14.85 -5.67
N PRO A 99 -1.99 -16.18 -5.71
CA PRO A 99 -1.61 -17.03 -4.59
C PRO A 99 -0.09 -17.09 -4.43
N LEU A 100 0.38 -17.19 -3.19
CA LEU A 100 1.77 -17.52 -2.90
C LEU A 100 2.08 -18.95 -3.39
N THR A 101 3.26 -19.14 -3.99
CA THR A 101 3.72 -20.44 -4.49
C THR A 101 4.67 -21.12 -3.50
N ASN A 102 4.93 -22.41 -3.71
CA ASN A 102 5.93 -23.18 -2.95
C ASN A 102 5.67 -23.34 -1.44
N LYS A 103 4.46 -23.01 -0.95
CA LYS A 103 4.02 -23.18 0.44
C LYS A 103 5.06 -22.63 1.44
N PRO A 104 5.32 -21.31 1.44
CA PRO A 104 6.34 -20.75 2.31
C PRO A 104 5.98 -21.00 3.77
N THR A 105 6.99 -21.20 4.62
CA THR A 105 6.77 -21.30 6.06
C THR A 105 6.49 -19.92 6.65
N ALA A 106 5.83 -19.87 7.81
CA ALA A 106 5.60 -18.62 8.53
C ALA A 106 6.91 -17.88 8.84
N GLU A 107 7.97 -18.62 9.20
CA GLU A 107 9.30 -18.07 9.48
C GLU A 107 9.95 -17.44 8.23
N GLN A 108 9.83 -18.10 7.07
CA GLN A 108 10.33 -17.54 5.81
C GLN A 108 9.65 -16.22 5.45
N LEU A 109 8.32 -16.15 5.62
CA LEU A 109 7.59 -14.91 5.40
C LEU A 109 7.96 -13.85 6.44
N GLN A 110 8.10 -14.22 7.71
CA GLN A 110 8.46 -13.28 8.76
C GLN A 110 9.82 -12.63 8.50
N ASN A 111 10.79 -13.39 7.99
CA ASN A 111 12.09 -12.86 7.59
C ASN A 111 12.05 -12.00 6.31
N ALA A 112 11.00 -12.13 5.49
CA ALA A 112 10.81 -11.36 4.26
C ALA A 112 10.03 -10.06 4.49
N ILE A 113 9.41 -9.88 5.66
CA ILE A 113 8.56 -8.74 5.98
C ILE A 113 9.27 -7.80 6.94
N LYS A 114 9.35 -6.53 6.55
CA LYS A 114 9.70 -5.42 7.43
C LYS A 114 8.42 -4.62 7.68
N LEU A 115 8.08 -4.42 8.95
CA LEU A 115 6.95 -3.60 9.36
C LEU A 115 7.44 -2.47 10.27
N GLU A 116 7.19 -1.25 9.86
CA GLU A 116 7.55 -0.04 10.59
C GLU A 116 6.32 0.85 10.75
N SER A 117 6.33 1.72 11.77
CA SER A 117 5.24 2.66 11.98
C SER A 117 5.71 3.98 12.60
N TRP A 118 4.98 5.06 12.34
CA TRP A 118 5.29 6.40 12.82
C TRP A 118 4.05 7.31 12.73
N VAL A 119 4.15 8.54 13.24
CA VAL A 119 3.13 9.58 13.06
C VAL A 119 3.77 10.84 12.50
N TYR A 120 2.93 11.74 11.99
CA TYR A 120 3.34 13.11 11.65
C TYR A 120 2.66 14.10 12.61
N ARG A 121 3.24 15.29 12.75
CA ARG A 121 2.61 16.42 13.41
C ARG A 121 1.46 16.93 12.55
N ASP A 122 0.31 17.15 13.18
CA ASP A 122 -0.84 17.78 12.55
C ASP A 122 -0.82 19.27 12.85
N ALA A 123 -0.18 20.05 11.97
CA ALA A 123 0.05 21.48 12.16
C ALA A 123 -0.03 22.25 10.82
N PRO A 124 -0.33 23.56 10.86
CA PRO A 124 -0.53 24.35 9.63
C PRO A 124 0.77 24.71 8.91
N ASP A 125 1.94 24.55 9.52
CA ASP A 125 3.23 24.77 8.89
C ASP A 125 3.58 23.63 7.91
N TYR A 126 4.40 23.95 6.91
CA TYR A 126 4.72 22.99 5.86
C TYR A 126 5.68 21.90 6.36
N GLY A 127 5.18 20.65 6.33
CA GLY A 127 5.97 19.45 6.57
C GLY A 127 5.99 18.99 8.02
N SER A 128 6.43 17.76 8.22
CA SER A 128 6.67 17.15 9.53
C SER A 128 7.72 16.06 9.38
N ASP A 129 8.60 15.95 10.37
CA ASP A 129 9.43 14.75 10.53
C ASP A 129 8.55 13.53 10.85
N GLU A 130 9.08 12.33 10.59
CA GLU A 130 8.51 11.09 11.10
C GLU A 130 8.77 11.00 12.61
N LEU A 131 7.70 11.07 13.40
CA LEU A 131 7.79 11.05 14.85
C LEU A 131 7.47 9.65 15.39
N GLY A 132 8.24 9.24 16.39
CA GLY A 132 8.00 7.97 17.08
C GLY A 132 8.11 6.75 16.17
N LEU A 133 9.11 6.73 15.28
CA LEU A 133 9.41 5.58 14.43
C LEU A 133 9.59 4.32 15.30
N GLN A 134 8.89 3.25 14.94
CA GLN A 134 8.98 1.95 15.58
C GLN A 134 9.13 0.86 14.54
N GLN A 135 9.99 -0.11 14.83
CA GLN A 135 10.01 -1.38 14.12
C GLN A 135 9.05 -2.34 14.84
N GLU A 136 7.96 -2.69 14.18
CA GLU A 136 6.91 -3.51 14.75
C GLU A 136 7.33 -4.97 14.79
N LYS A 137 7.16 -5.59 15.95
CA LYS A 137 7.51 -7.01 16.14
C LYS A 137 6.35 -7.88 15.69
N ILE A 138 6.63 -8.74 14.70
CA ILE A 138 5.70 -9.75 14.22
C ILE A 138 5.75 -10.94 15.18
N LYS A 139 4.59 -11.28 15.76
CA LYS A 139 4.40 -12.42 16.64
C LYS A 139 4.29 -13.72 15.85
N SER A 140 3.45 -13.71 14.82
CA SER A 140 3.19 -14.87 13.98
C SER A 140 2.61 -14.46 12.62
N ILE A 141 2.80 -15.34 11.64
CA ILE A 141 2.18 -15.23 10.32
C ILE A 141 1.39 -16.50 10.03
N SER A 142 0.17 -16.35 9.52
CA SER A 142 -0.61 -17.45 8.95
C SER A 142 -0.99 -17.16 7.51
N ILE A 143 -1.08 -18.21 6.69
CA ILE A 143 -1.44 -18.12 5.27
C ILE A 143 -2.85 -18.69 5.10
N SER A 144 -3.69 -18.05 4.28
CA SER A 144 -5.02 -18.56 3.93
C SER A 144 -4.93 -19.86 3.13
N GLU A 145 -6.02 -20.64 3.11
CA GLU A 145 -6.08 -21.92 2.38
C GLU A 145 -5.79 -21.76 0.87
N ASP A 146 -6.27 -20.67 0.27
CA ASP A 146 -6.04 -20.34 -1.15
C ASP A 146 -4.68 -19.65 -1.40
N ALA A 147 -3.87 -19.47 -0.35
CA ALA A 147 -2.59 -18.77 -0.35
C ALA A 147 -2.63 -17.33 -0.90
N LYS A 148 -3.81 -16.69 -1.00
CA LYS A 148 -3.94 -15.31 -1.46
C LYS A 148 -3.93 -14.28 -0.34
N GLN A 149 -3.85 -14.72 0.90
CA GLN A 149 -3.82 -13.82 2.05
C GLN A 149 -2.81 -14.30 3.08
N ILE A 150 -2.09 -13.36 3.68
CA ILE A 150 -1.36 -13.58 4.92
C ILE A 150 -1.99 -12.75 6.02
N ARG A 151 -2.05 -13.31 7.23
CA ARG A 151 -2.37 -12.57 8.44
C ARG A 151 -1.08 -12.39 9.23
N ILE A 152 -0.79 -11.15 9.60
CA ILE A 152 0.37 -10.74 10.38
C ILE A 152 -0.16 -10.36 11.75
N ASP A 153 0.13 -11.18 12.76
CA ASP A 153 -0.18 -10.86 14.15
C ASP A 153 1.04 -10.14 14.77
N LEU A 154 0.80 -9.05 15.48
CA LEU A 154 1.82 -8.25 16.15
C LEU A 154 1.97 -8.66 17.62
N ASP A 155 3.17 -8.47 18.16
CA ASP A 155 3.44 -8.69 19.59
C ASP A 155 2.71 -7.67 20.48
N SER A 156 2.58 -6.43 20.00
CA SER A 156 1.82 -5.36 20.64
C SER A 156 0.97 -4.62 19.61
N LEU A 157 -0.17 -4.11 20.08
CA LEU A 157 -1.07 -3.23 19.33
C LEU A 157 -1.06 -1.80 19.88
N ASP A 158 -0.13 -1.50 20.78
CA ASP A 158 -0.01 -0.17 21.38
C ASP A 158 0.28 0.86 20.28
N GLN A 159 -0.46 1.95 20.30
CA GLN A 159 -0.26 3.09 19.40
C GLN A 159 0.21 4.29 20.25
N PRO A 160 1.52 4.53 20.36
CA PRO A 160 2.03 5.57 21.24
C PRO A 160 1.59 6.96 20.79
N LYS A 161 1.16 7.78 21.75
CA LYS A 161 0.98 9.21 21.56
C LYS A 161 2.30 9.93 21.85
N VAL A 162 3.05 10.26 20.80
CA VAL A 162 4.39 10.86 20.87
C VAL A 162 4.37 12.38 20.70
N HIS A 163 3.27 12.94 20.16
CA HIS A 163 3.07 14.39 20.04
C HIS A 163 1.61 14.74 20.41
N PRO A 164 1.36 15.89 21.07
CA PRO A 164 -0.01 16.30 21.44
C PRO A 164 -0.95 16.43 20.23
N GLU A 165 -0.41 16.92 19.11
CA GLU A 165 -1.08 17.14 17.82
C GLU A 165 -0.44 16.21 16.78
N GLN A 166 -0.93 14.97 16.70
CA GLN A 166 -0.41 13.97 15.75
C GLN A 166 -1.53 13.41 14.88
N THR A 167 -1.17 13.03 13.66
CA THR A 167 -2.04 12.25 12.79
C THR A 167 -2.30 10.85 13.37
N ALA A 168 -3.21 10.12 12.74
CA ALA A 168 -3.25 8.67 12.84
C ALA A 168 -1.88 8.05 12.53
N ARG A 169 -1.61 6.87 13.09
CA ARG A 169 -0.33 6.18 12.93
C ARG A 169 -0.25 5.55 11.55
N VAL A 170 0.83 5.82 10.84
CA VAL A 170 1.14 5.21 9.55
C VAL A 170 1.92 3.94 9.81
N TYR A 171 1.52 2.84 9.18
CA TYR A 171 2.23 1.57 9.14
C TYR A 171 2.73 1.32 7.73
N ASN A 172 4.00 0.99 7.59
CA ASN A 172 4.63 0.62 6.33
C ASN A 172 4.95 -0.87 6.34
N ILE A 173 4.20 -1.62 5.55
CA ILE A 173 4.40 -3.06 5.33
C ILE A 173 5.23 -3.21 4.06
N ASN A 174 6.44 -3.74 4.20
CA ASN A 174 7.38 -3.97 3.12
C ASN A 174 7.69 -5.47 3.03
N ILE A 175 7.41 -6.09 1.89
CA ILE A 175 7.51 -7.55 1.68
C ILE A 175 8.47 -7.81 0.53
N LYS A 176 9.63 -8.41 0.78
CA LYS A 176 10.52 -8.91 -0.29
C LYS A 176 9.79 -10.01 -1.05
N SER A 177 9.56 -9.84 -2.36
CA SER A 177 8.55 -10.60 -3.10
C SER A 177 9.02 -11.46 -4.26
N GLU A 178 10.30 -11.36 -4.65
CA GLU A 178 10.83 -11.98 -5.88
C GLU A 178 10.56 -13.48 -6.05
N LYS A 179 10.38 -14.21 -4.95
CA LYS A 179 10.33 -15.68 -4.95
C LYS A 179 8.98 -16.26 -4.51
N TRP A 180 7.99 -15.43 -4.23
CA TRP A 180 6.74 -15.88 -3.63
C TRP A 180 5.61 -16.11 -4.61
N PHE A 181 5.76 -15.69 -5.87
CA PHE A 181 4.71 -15.79 -6.88
C PHE A 181 5.18 -16.64 -8.07
N ALA A 182 4.24 -17.19 -8.83
CA ALA A 182 4.55 -17.95 -10.04
C ALA A 182 5.11 -17.03 -11.13
N ASP A 183 4.46 -15.87 -11.30
CA ASP A 183 4.88 -14.84 -12.22
C ASP A 183 5.91 -13.91 -11.57
N ALA A 184 6.68 -13.21 -12.41
CA ALA A 184 7.63 -12.22 -11.95
C ALA A 184 6.93 -11.12 -11.14
N ALA A 185 7.38 -10.95 -9.90
CA ALA A 185 6.96 -9.87 -9.02
C ALA A 185 8.04 -8.77 -8.99
N ALA A 186 7.66 -7.57 -8.53
CA ALA A 186 8.66 -6.58 -8.13
C ALA A 186 9.58 -7.15 -7.03
N GLU A 187 10.76 -6.55 -6.85
CA GLU A 187 11.69 -6.93 -5.76
C GLU A 187 10.98 -6.89 -4.40
N THR A 188 10.14 -5.86 -4.23
CA THR A 188 9.40 -5.60 -3.00
C THR A 188 7.96 -5.21 -3.33
N LEU A 189 7.02 -5.77 -2.59
CA LEU A 189 5.65 -5.26 -2.48
C LEU A 189 5.53 -4.39 -1.24
N GLN A 190 4.91 -3.22 -1.38
CA GLN A 190 4.79 -2.25 -0.30
C GLN A 190 3.34 -1.77 -0.13
N ALA A 191 2.95 -1.55 1.12
CA ALA A 191 1.71 -0.88 1.48
C ALA A 191 1.93 0.09 2.64
N TYR A 192 1.33 1.27 2.55
CA TYR A 192 1.23 2.22 3.65
C TYR A 192 -0.20 2.20 4.17
N TYR A 193 -0.40 2.00 5.47
CA TYR A 193 -1.71 1.93 6.10
C TYR A 193 -1.82 3.04 7.15
N THR A 194 -2.83 3.90 7.06
CA THR A 194 -3.13 4.88 8.12
C THR A 194 -4.14 4.26 9.08
N LEU A 195 -3.76 4.06 10.34
CA LEU A 195 -4.52 3.34 11.36
C LEU A 195 -4.99 4.27 12.48
N TYR A 196 -6.29 4.19 12.81
CA TYR A 196 -6.83 4.75 14.05
C TYR A 196 -7.01 3.64 15.08
N ASP A 197 -7.69 2.57 14.69
CA ASP A 197 -7.98 1.43 15.56
C ASP A 197 -7.71 0.11 14.86
N PHE A 198 -7.20 -0.86 15.62
CA PHE A 198 -7.23 -2.25 15.19
C PHE A 198 -8.67 -2.79 15.23
N GLY A 199 -8.94 -3.84 14.46
CA GLY A 199 -10.25 -4.48 14.44
C GLY A 199 -10.67 -4.96 15.83
N LYS A 200 -11.98 -5.06 16.09
CA LYS A 200 -12.47 -5.64 17.35
C LYS A 200 -12.62 -7.16 17.19
N LYS A 201 -12.41 -7.90 18.28
CA LYS A 201 -12.74 -9.34 18.36
C LYS A 201 -14.24 -9.54 18.42
#